data_AF-A0A7J0CT52-F1
#
_entry.id   AF-A0A7J0CT52-F1
#
_cell.length_a   1.000
_cell.length_b   1.000
_cell.length_c   1.000
_cell.angle_alpha   90.00
_cell.angle_beta   90.00
_cell.angle_gamma   90.00
#
_symmetry.space_group_name_H-M   'P 1'
#
loop_
_entity.id
_entity.type
_entity.pdbx_description
1 polymer ?
#
loop_
_entity_poly.entity_id
_entity_poly.type
_entity_poly.pdbx_seq_one_letter_code
_entity_poly.pdbx_strand_id
1 'polypeptide(L)'
;MHLTSAPRMPSAEEVRDFPEPFGTLMLELPLRDAGFVLPTWDELEATVAAARERDAVVHLDGARLWECGPHFGRDLQEIAALADSVYVSFYKSLDGLSGAVLAGPDVLVEEARVWRHRYGGSSSSSTRRRSPP
;
A
#
# COMPACT_ATOMS: atom_id res chain seq x y z
N MET A 1 -10.53 5.92 16.05
CA MET A 1 -10.74 4.72 15.23
C MET A 1 -12.23 4.62 14.92
N HIS A 2 -12.64 4.97 13.71
CA HIS A 2 -14.03 4.85 13.27
C HIS A 2 -14.18 3.52 12.53
N LEU A 3 -14.85 2.55 13.15
CA LEU A 3 -15.06 1.23 12.56
C LEU A 3 -16.28 1.31 11.63
N THR A 4 -16.08 1.02 10.33
CA THR A 4 -17.19 0.86 9.39
C THR A 4 -17.84 -0.50 9.62
N SER A 5 -19.17 -0.56 9.60
CA SER A 5 -19.93 -1.80 9.83
C SER A 5 -20.27 -2.56 8.54
N ALA A 6 -20.01 -1.97 7.38
CA ALA A 6 -20.26 -2.57 6.07
C ALA A 6 -18.95 -3.13 5.47
N PRO A 7 -18.99 -4.31 4.80
CA PRO A 7 -17.83 -4.90 4.13
C PRO A 7 -17.53 -4.18 2.80
N ARG A 8 -17.18 -2.90 2.87
CA ARG A 8 -16.85 -2.05 1.71
C ARG A 8 -15.70 -1.10 2.02
N MET A 9 -15.13 -0.53 0.97
CA MET A 9 -14.16 0.57 1.08
C MET A 9 -14.84 1.85 1.63
N PRO A 10 -14.05 2.77 2.23
CA PRO A 10 -14.54 4.10 2.56
C PRO A 10 -14.97 4.86 1.29
N SER A 11 -16.09 5.56 1.38
CA SER A 11 -16.54 6.44 0.29
C SER A 11 -15.80 7.78 0.31
N ALA A 12 -15.79 8.47 -0.84
CA ALA A 12 -15.22 9.80 -0.93
C ALA A 12 -15.88 10.81 0.04
N GLU A 13 -17.20 10.71 0.24
CA GLU A 13 -17.93 11.55 1.19
C GLU A 13 -17.48 11.29 2.63
N GLU A 14 -17.33 10.02 3.03
CA GLU A 14 -16.82 9.66 4.36
C GLU A 14 -15.40 10.18 4.57
N VAL A 15 -14.55 10.14 3.55
CA VAL A 15 -13.19 10.70 3.62
C VAL A 15 -13.22 12.23 3.73
N ARG A 16 -14.10 12.93 3.01
CA ARG A 16 -14.21 14.40 3.13
C ARG A 16 -14.73 14.84 4.49
N ASP A 17 -15.78 14.17 4.96
CA ASP A 17 -16.52 14.58 6.16
C ASP A 17 -15.91 14.03 7.45
N PHE A 18 -14.83 13.26 7.38
CA PHE A 18 -14.18 12.71 8.56
C PHE A 18 -13.73 13.84 9.51
N PRO A 19 -14.22 13.88 10.76
CA PRO A 19 -14.18 15.09 11.59
C PRO A 19 -12.79 15.43 12.14
N GLU A 20 -11.90 14.45 12.24
CA GLU A 20 -10.55 14.64 12.77
C GLU A 20 -9.56 14.89 11.63
N PRO A 21 -8.53 15.73 11.82
CA PRO A 21 -7.47 15.88 10.83
C PRO A 21 -6.65 14.59 10.72
N PHE A 22 -6.24 14.22 9.50
CA PHE A 22 -5.34 13.11 9.24
C PHE A 22 -4.35 13.50 8.14
N GLY A 23 -3.11 13.00 8.24
CA GLY A 23 -2.08 13.24 7.23
C GLY A 23 -1.95 12.14 6.18
N THR A 24 -2.61 10.99 6.37
CA THR A 24 -2.49 9.84 5.47
C THR A 24 -3.80 9.07 5.38
N LEU A 25 -4.23 8.78 4.16
CA LEU A 25 -5.25 7.77 3.87
C LEU A 25 -4.54 6.48 3.44
N MET A 26 -4.86 5.36 4.10
CA MET A 26 -4.41 4.03 3.70
C MET A 26 -5.57 3.22 3.15
N LEU A 27 -5.41 2.64 1.96
CA LEU A 27 -6.38 1.74 1.35
C LEU A 27 -5.75 0.37 1.08
N GLU A 28 -6.42 -0.70 1.47
CA GLU A 28 -6.02 -2.07 1.15
C GLU A 28 -6.69 -2.52 -0.15
N LEU A 29 -5.91 -3.00 -1.13
CA LEU A 29 -6.43 -3.45 -2.42
C LEU A 29 -6.02 -4.91 -2.68
N PRO A 30 -7.00 -5.85 -2.74
CA PRO A 30 -8.39 -5.74 -2.28
C PRO A 30 -8.49 -5.74 -0.74
N LEU A 31 -9.61 -5.22 -0.21
CA LEU A 31 -9.90 -5.27 1.22
C LEU A 31 -10.19 -6.71 1.65
N ARG A 32 -9.17 -7.36 2.22
CA ARG A 32 -9.21 -8.79 2.53
C ARG A 32 -10.31 -9.16 3.52
N ASP A 33 -10.41 -8.42 4.62
CA ASP A 33 -11.33 -8.77 5.71
C ASP A 33 -12.80 -8.58 5.33
N ALA A 34 -13.08 -7.80 4.28
CA ALA A 34 -14.40 -7.68 3.67
C ALA A 34 -14.72 -8.79 2.64
N GLY A 35 -13.82 -9.75 2.45
CA GLY A 35 -13.97 -10.83 1.46
C GLY A 35 -13.30 -10.54 0.12
N PHE A 36 -12.15 -9.84 0.13
CA PHE A 36 -11.42 -9.41 -1.07
C PHE A 36 -12.22 -8.44 -1.95
N VAL A 37 -12.89 -7.47 -1.30
CA VAL A 37 -13.69 -6.47 -1.99
C VAL A 37 -12.79 -5.45 -2.67
N LEU A 38 -13.12 -5.13 -3.92
CA LEU A 38 -12.57 -4.00 -4.67
C LEU A 38 -13.70 -3.00 -4.96
N PRO A 39 -13.44 -1.69 -4.85
CA PRO A 39 -14.36 -0.67 -5.35
C PRO A 39 -14.38 -0.69 -6.88
N THR A 40 -15.26 0.07 -7.50
CA THR A 40 -15.10 0.47 -8.90
C THR A 40 -13.89 1.40 -9.05
N TRP A 41 -13.40 1.57 -10.29
CA TRP A 41 -12.31 2.49 -10.58
C TRP A 41 -12.68 3.94 -10.18
N ASP A 42 -13.86 4.39 -10.59
CA ASP A 42 -14.35 5.75 -10.31
C ASP A 42 -14.50 6.01 -8.80
N GLU A 43 -14.96 5.02 -8.02
CA GLU A 43 -15.02 5.12 -6.56
C GLU A 43 -13.62 5.24 -5.94
N LEU A 44 -12.64 4.46 -6.44
CA LEU A 44 -11.27 4.54 -5.96
C LEU A 44 -10.67 5.94 -6.25
N GLU A 45 -10.82 6.43 -7.48
CA GLU A 45 -10.36 7.77 -7.86
C GLU A 45 -11.02 8.86 -7.02
N ALA A 46 -12.33 8.77 -6.79
CA ALA A 46 -13.05 9.73 -5.97
C ALA A 46 -12.57 9.72 -4.51
N THR A 47 -12.31 8.55 -3.93
CA THR A 47 -11.79 8.42 -2.56
C THR A 47 -10.37 8.96 -2.44
N VAL A 48 -9.51 8.73 -3.45
CA VAL A 48 -8.16 9.30 -3.51
C VAL A 48 -8.20 10.83 -3.66
N ALA A 49 -9.08 11.35 -4.52
CA ALA A 49 -9.27 12.80 -4.69
C ALA A 49 -9.72 13.46 -3.38
N ALA A 50 -10.69 12.86 -2.67
CA ALA A 50 -11.16 13.33 -1.37
C ALA A 50 -10.04 13.41 -0.31
N ALA A 51 -9.08 12.48 -0.32
CA ALA A 51 -7.93 12.55 0.58
C ALA A 51 -7.00 13.71 0.21
N ARG A 52 -6.76 13.92 -1.08
CA ARG A 52 -5.91 15.02 -1.58
C ARG A 52 -6.52 16.40 -1.33
N GLU A 53 -7.84 16.53 -1.41
CA GLU A 53 -8.58 17.74 -1.01
C GLU A 53 -8.33 18.13 0.45
N ARG A 54 -7.90 17.16 1.28
CA ARG A 54 -7.58 17.33 2.69
C ARG A 54 -6.09 17.39 2.99
N ASP A 55 -5.25 17.57 1.97
CA ASP A 55 -3.79 17.56 2.05
C ASP A 55 -3.20 16.26 2.64
N ALA A 56 -3.94 15.16 2.57
CA ALA A 56 -3.46 13.85 3.03
C ALA A 56 -2.74 13.11 1.89
N VAL A 57 -1.63 12.47 2.23
CA VAL A 57 -0.96 11.53 1.32
C VAL A 57 -1.72 10.20 1.28
N VAL A 58 -1.62 9.48 0.17
CA VAL A 58 -2.30 8.20 -0.05
C VAL A 58 -1.28 7.06 -0.06
N HIS A 59 -1.51 6.05 0.78
CA HIS A 59 -0.79 4.79 0.79
C HIS A 59 -1.69 3.64 0.33
N LEU A 60 -1.20 2.80 -0.59
CA LEU A 60 -1.86 1.54 -0.93
C LEU A 60 -1.15 0.37 -0.28
N ASP A 61 -1.88 -0.37 0.55
CA ASP A 61 -1.51 -1.75 0.90
C ASP A 61 -1.95 -2.66 -0.25
N GLY A 62 -1.01 -2.88 -1.16
CA GLY A 62 -1.14 -3.71 -2.34
C GLY A 62 -0.55 -5.10 -2.14
N ALA A 63 -0.71 -5.72 -0.95
CA ALA A 63 -0.28 -7.10 -0.70
C ALA A 63 -0.73 -8.10 -1.80
N ARG A 64 -1.80 -7.74 -2.52
CA ARG A 64 -2.51 -8.50 -3.54
C ARG A 64 -2.82 -7.66 -4.79
N LEU A 65 -2.06 -6.59 -4.99
CA LEU A 65 -2.25 -5.66 -6.11
C LEU A 65 -2.16 -6.37 -7.48
N TRP A 66 -1.36 -7.42 -7.57
CA TRP A 66 -1.17 -8.21 -8.79
C TRP A 66 -2.48 -8.81 -9.34
N GLU A 67 -3.47 -9.03 -8.48
CA GLU A 67 -4.78 -9.58 -8.86
C GLU A 67 -5.81 -8.50 -9.23
N CYS A 68 -5.52 -7.22 -8.96
CA CYS A 68 -6.50 -6.14 -9.12
C CYS A 68 -6.70 -5.67 -10.57
N GLY A 69 -5.70 -5.86 -11.42
CA GLY A 69 -5.71 -5.39 -12.82
C GLY A 69 -6.96 -5.77 -13.61
N PRO A 70 -7.36 -7.06 -13.65
CA PRO A 70 -8.56 -7.50 -14.36
C PRO A 70 -9.86 -6.86 -13.87
N HIS A 71 -10.00 -6.62 -12.56
CA HIS A 71 -11.20 -5.98 -11.99
C HIS A 71 -11.30 -4.50 -12.37
N PHE A 72 -10.18 -3.79 -12.36
CA PHE A 72 -10.16 -2.37 -12.72
C PHE A 72 -10.10 -2.12 -14.24
N GLY A 73 -9.70 -3.12 -15.03
CA GLY A 73 -9.43 -2.92 -16.46
C GLY A 73 -8.25 -1.97 -16.69
N ARG A 74 -7.26 -2.00 -15.78
CA ARG A 74 -6.10 -1.09 -15.73
C ARG A 74 -4.82 -1.88 -15.52
N ASP A 75 -3.71 -1.34 -16.01
CA ASP A 75 -2.40 -1.87 -15.71
C ASP A 75 -1.96 -1.52 -14.28
N LEU A 76 -1.10 -2.35 -13.69
CA LEU A 76 -0.63 -2.17 -12.31
C LEU A 76 0.04 -0.81 -12.09
N GLN A 77 0.69 -0.27 -13.12
CA GLN A 77 1.32 1.05 -13.06
C GLN A 77 0.28 2.16 -12.92
N GLU A 78 -0.87 2.06 -13.59
CA GLU A 78 -1.96 3.03 -13.48
C GLU A 78 -2.59 2.99 -12.08
N ILE A 79 -2.80 1.78 -11.54
CA ILE A 79 -3.35 1.61 -10.19
C ILE A 79 -2.36 2.17 -9.15
N ALA A 80 -1.08 1.86 -9.29
CA ALA A 80 -0.04 2.35 -8.37
C ALA A 80 0.13 3.88 -8.43
N ALA A 81 -0.08 4.50 -9.60
CA ALA A 81 0.05 5.95 -9.78
C ALA A 81 -1.02 6.77 -9.04
N LEU A 82 -2.07 6.14 -8.52
CA LEU A 82 -3.05 6.81 -7.67
C LEU A 82 -2.49 7.18 -6.28
N ALA A 83 -1.39 6.54 -5.86
CA ALA A 83 -0.88 6.66 -4.50
C ALA A 83 0.50 7.30 -4.43
N ASP A 84 0.77 7.98 -3.31
CA ASP A 84 2.08 8.54 -3.00
C ASP A 84 3.07 7.45 -2.57
N SER A 85 2.55 6.34 -2.04
CA SER A 85 3.35 5.15 -1.78
C SER A 85 2.54 3.87 -1.90
N VAL A 86 3.20 2.79 -2.31
CA VAL A 86 2.58 1.49 -2.51
C VAL A 86 3.44 0.42 -1.86
N TYR A 87 2.82 -0.39 -1.01
CA TYR A 87 3.40 -1.65 -0.56
C TYR A 87 2.91 -2.79 -1.44
N VAL A 88 3.80 -3.69 -1.86
CA VAL A 88 3.43 -4.92 -2.57
C VAL A 88 4.12 -6.13 -1.97
N SER A 89 3.46 -7.28 -2.02
CA SER A 89 4.00 -8.56 -1.55
C SER A 89 4.29 -9.50 -2.72
N PHE A 90 5.40 -10.24 -2.65
CA PHE A 90 5.77 -11.25 -3.67
C PHE A 90 5.43 -12.68 -3.25
N TYR A 91 5.07 -12.93 -1.99
CA TYR A 91 4.88 -14.29 -1.46
C TYR A 91 3.41 -14.70 -1.35
N LYS A 92 2.49 -13.86 -1.83
CA LYS A 92 1.06 -14.17 -1.87
C LYS A 92 0.70 -14.82 -3.18
N SER A 93 0.64 -14.03 -4.23
CA SER A 93 0.04 -14.44 -5.50
C SER A 93 1.08 -14.79 -6.56
N LEU A 94 2.34 -14.46 -6.28
CA LEU A 94 3.49 -14.78 -7.13
C LEU A 94 4.27 -16.00 -6.63
N ASP A 95 3.76 -16.75 -5.64
CA ASP A 95 4.40 -17.94 -5.04
C ASP A 95 5.88 -17.74 -4.64
N GLY A 96 6.29 -16.49 -4.40
CA GLY A 96 7.62 -16.18 -3.90
C GLY A 96 7.82 -16.76 -2.50
N LEU A 97 9.04 -17.20 -2.18
CA LEU A 97 9.37 -17.75 -0.86
C LEU A 97 9.19 -16.72 0.27
N SER A 98 9.46 -15.45 -0.01
CA SER A 98 9.24 -14.30 0.89
C SER A 98 9.48 -13.00 0.11
N GLY A 99 9.23 -11.86 0.74
CA GLY A 99 9.63 -10.55 0.24
C GLY A 99 8.47 -9.59 -0.02
N ALA A 100 8.77 -8.31 0.16
CA ALA A 100 7.88 -7.20 -0.11
C ALA A 100 8.68 -5.99 -0.57
N VAL A 101 8.04 -5.10 -1.31
CA VAL A 101 8.59 -3.83 -1.76
C VAL A 101 7.69 -2.70 -1.29
N LEU A 102 8.32 -1.64 -0.81
CA LEU A 102 7.70 -0.34 -0.64
C LEU A 102 8.23 0.56 -1.76
N ALA A 103 7.33 1.10 -2.57
CA ALA A 103 7.61 2.02 -3.66
C ALA A 103 6.99 3.39 -3.36
N GLY A 104 7.66 4.45 -3.80
CA GLY A 104 7.26 5.85 -3.60
C GLY A 104 8.41 6.78 -3.98
N PRO A 105 8.30 8.09 -3.70
CA PRO A 105 9.36 9.07 -3.95
C PRO A 105 10.69 8.68 -3.29
N ASP A 106 11.82 9.06 -3.91
CA ASP A 106 13.17 8.75 -3.40
C ASP A 106 13.36 9.16 -1.93
N VAL A 107 12.83 10.33 -1.55
CA VAL A 107 12.86 10.82 -0.16
C VAL A 107 12.19 9.84 0.80
N LEU A 108 11.04 9.27 0.44
CA LEU A 108 10.32 8.29 1.24
C LEU A 108 11.09 6.97 1.32
N VAL A 109 11.67 6.52 0.20
CA VAL A 109 12.45 5.28 0.16
C VAL A 109 13.70 5.39 1.05
N GLU A 110 14.40 6.51 1.02
CA GLU A 110 15.59 6.73 1.84
C GLU A 110 15.26 6.78 3.33
N GLU A 111 14.17 7.45 3.72
CA GLU A 111 13.67 7.42 5.10
C GLU A 111 13.26 6.00 5.52
N ALA A 112 12.54 5.28 4.66
CA ALA A 112 12.12 3.91 4.92
C ALA A 112 13.31 2.97 5.10
N ARG A 113 14.43 3.16 4.38
CA ARG A 113 15.67 2.38 4.57
C ARG A 113 16.24 2.56 5.98
N VAL A 114 16.25 3.79 6.49
CA VAL A 114 16.71 4.08 7.86
C VAL A 114 15.82 3.38 8.88
N TRP A 115 14.50 3.46 8.71
CA TRP A 115 13.56 2.75 9.58
C TRP A 115 13.71 1.24 9.48
N ARG A 116 13.84 0.66 8.28
CA ARG A 116 14.09 -0.78 8.09
C ARG A 116 15.33 -1.24 8.86
N HIS A 117 16.40 -0.45 8.85
CA HIS A 117 17.59 -0.74 9.66
C HIS A 117 17.28 -0.73 11.17
N ARG A 118 16.57 0.28 11.65
CA ARG A 118 16.15 0.37 13.07
C ARG A 118 15.26 -0.79 13.52
N TYR A 119 14.37 -1.27 12.65
CA TYR A 119 13.49 -2.42 12.91
C TYR A 119 14.16 -3.78 12.66
N GLY A 120 15.49 -3.83 12.42
CA GLY A 120 16.23 -5.08 12.26
C GLY A 120 16.01 -5.81 10.93
N GLY A 121 15.35 -5.17 9.96
CA GLY A 121 15.06 -5.75 8.64
C GLY A 121 16.26 -5.74 7.67
N SER A 122 17.42 -5.26 8.12
CA SER A 122 18.67 -5.36 7.36
C SER A 122 19.36 -6.68 7.69
N SER A 123 19.06 -7.74 6.94
CA SER A 123 19.78 -9.01 7.05
C SER A 123 21.21 -8.83 6.56
N SER A 124 22.17 -8.68 7.48
CA SER A 124 23.58 -8.82 7.14
C SER A 124 23.87 -10.29 6.89
N SER A 125 23.89 -10.74 5.63
CA SER A 125 24.56 -12.01 5.30
C SER A 125 26.06 -11.78 5.40
N SER A 126 26.62 -11.89 6.61
CA SER A 126 28.08 -11.91 6.80
C SER A 126 28.59 -13.31 6.45
N THR A 127 28.80 -13.57 5.16
CA THR A 127 29.67 -14.68 4.76
C THR A 127 31.10 -14.29 5.11
N ARG A 128 31.51 -14.60 6.34
CA ARG A 128 32.91 -14.49 6.76
C ARG A 128 33.70 -15.55 5.99
N ARG A 129 34.30 -15.16 4.87
CA ARG A 129 35.24 -16.02 4.12
C ARG A 129 36.43 -16.29 5.04
N ARG A 130 36.53 -17.50 5.59
CA ARG A 130 37.77 -17.96 6.23
C ARG A 130 38.79 -18.17 5.11
N SER A 131 39.90 -17.44 5.15
CA SER A 131 41.09 -17.78 4.36
C SER A 131 41.76 -19.01 4.99
N PRO A 132 42.09 -20.06 4.21
CA PRO A 132 42.90 -21.18 4.69
C PRO A 132 44.39 -20.78 4.78
N PRO A 133 45.19 -21.53 5.56
CA PRO A 133 46.56 -21.17 5.95
C PRO A 133 47.57 -21.13 4.80
#